data_AF-A0A0B1S7Y8-F1
#
_entry.id   AF-A0A0B1S7Y8-F1
#
_cell.length_a   1.000
_cell.length_b   1.000
_cell.length_c   1.000
_cell.angle_alpha   90.00
_cell.angle_beta   90.00
_cell.angle_gamma   90.00
#
_symmetry.space_group_name_H-M   'P 1'
#
loop_
_entity.id
_entity.type
_entity.pdbx_description
1 polymer ?
#
loop_
_entity_poly.entity_id
_entity_poly.type
_entity_poly.pdbx_seq_one_letter_code
_entity_poly.pdbx_strand_id
1 'polypeptide(L)'
;MSRGGSELGTKRQLPADVEKIAEALNDQNIEGLLIVGGFEAFHSAKILQEARNSYSALNIPIIVIPCSVANNVPGTCNSLGSDTAMNEICRQIDNIGQDARGCRKGVQIIEVMGEKSGYLAAMAALATGADRAIVSQENFTENDVKQIVKDAIAKVNEGLSHYTIIKSEGTSETWSCKRLKDAIKELDKENQLSVRIDVLCHAQEGGSPSAFDRQMGLRKAIYAFQGFMNPRKMGDSDCCVLAQCQSWSRRSASRIAFPSSSGGFLLYRL
;
A
#
# COMPACT_ATOMS: atom_id res chain seq x y z
N MET A 1 1.19 -13.61 -17.33
CA MET A 1 0.97 -12.13 -17.27
C MET A 1 -0.37 -11.74 -16.67
N SER A 2 -1.45 -12.52 -16.83
CA SER A 2 -2.79 -12.12 -16.38
C SER A 2 -3.24 -12.71 -15.03
N ARG A 3 -2.42 -13.55 -14.40
CA ARG A 3 -2.76 -14.19 -13.11
C ARG A 3 -2.28 -13.30 -11.96
N GLY A 4 -3.13 -13.11 -10.95
CA GLY A 4 -2.73 -12.53 -9.67
C GLY A 4 -2.18 -13.56 -8.71
N GLY A 5 -1.77 -13.10 -7.53
CA GLY A 5 -1.13 -13.95 -6.51
C GLY A 5 0.32 -14.30 -6.85
N SER A 6 0.86 -15.29 -6.14
CA SER A 6 2.23 -15.81 -6.32
C SER A 6 2.19 -17.31 -6.59
N GLU A 7 2.61 -17.73 -7.79
CA GLU A 7 2.77 -19.15 -8.17
C GLU A 7 3.98 -19.79 -7.45
N LEU A 8 5.00 -18.99 -7.09
CA LEU A 8 6.17 -19.44 -6.34
C LEU A 8 5.91 -19.52 -4.82
N GLY A 9 4.73 -19.07 -4.38
CA GLY A 9 4.42 -18.84 -2.98
C GLY A 9 4.99 -17.52 -2.46
N THR A 10 4.34 -16.97 -1.43
CA THR A 10 4.85 -15.79 -0.72
C THR A 10 4.44 -15.91 0.75
N LYS A 11 5.35 -15.53 1.65
CA LYS A 11 5.12 -15.54 3.10
C LYS A 11 5.81 -14.32 3.73
N ARG A 12 5.23 -13.81 4.82
CA ARG A 12 5.76 -12.68 5.59
C ARG A 12 6.85 -13.11 6.59
N GLN A 13 7.69 -14.08 6.21
CA GLN A 13 8.74 -14.59 7.09
C GLN A 13 10.04 -13.86 6.82
N LEU A 14 10.61 -13.27 7.87
CA LEU A 14 11.92 -12.64 7.81
C LEU A 14 13.04 -13.70 7.82
N PRO A 15 14.21 -13.39 7.25
CA PRO A 15 15.37 -14.27 7.27
C PRO A 15 15.91 -14.42 8.70
N ALA A 16 15.49 -15.49 9.39
CA ALA A 16 15.94 -15.80 10.75
C ALA A 16 17.33 -16.46 10.76
N ASP A 17 17.55 -17.43 9.87
CA ASP A 17 18.82 -18.16 9.74
C ASP A 17 19.59 -17.69 8.51
N VAL A 18 20.32 -16.58 8.64
CA VAL A 18 21.08 -16.00 7.52
C VAL A 18 22.20 -16.93 7.03
N GLU A 19 22.77 -17.73 7.93
CA GLU A 19 23.79 -18.74 7.60
C GLU A 19 23.28 -19.75 6.57
N LYS A 20 22.13 -20.37 6.83
CA LYS A 20 21.51 -21.33 5.90
C LYS A 20 21.16 -20.70 4.57
N ILE A 21 20.75 -19.43 4.59
CA ILE A 21 20.47 -18.68 3.35
C ILE A 21 21.77 -18.48 2.56
N ALA A 22 22.86 -18.11 3.22
CA ALA A 22 24.17 -17.94 2.59
C ALA A 22 24.72 -19.26 2.04
N GLU A 23 24.59 -20.36 2.77
CA GLU A 23 24.95 -21.71 2.31
C GLU A 23 24.13 -22.10 1.08
N ALA A 24 22.81 -21.94 1.12
CA ALA A 24 21.93 -22.27 0.00
C ALA A 24 22.24 -21.42 -1.26
N LEU A 25 22.57 -20.13 -1.09
CA LEU A 25 22.98 -19.26 -2.20
C LEU A 25 24.28 -19.75 -2.85
N ASN A 26 25.25 -20.18 -2.03
CA ASN A 26 26.53 -20.70 -2.51
C ASN A 26 26.38 -22.08 -3.18
N ASP A 27 25.62 -22.99 -2.57
CA ASP A 27 25.37 -24.34 -3.10
C ASP A 27 24.68 -24.32 -4.47
N GLN A 28 23.79 -23.34 -4.68
CA GLN A 28 23.09 -23.15 -5.95
C GLN A 28 23.83 -22.22 -6.92
N ASN A 29 25.03 -21.74 -6.57
CA ASN A 29 25.82 -20.78 -7.35
C ASN A 29 25.02 -19.55 -7.81
N ILE A 30 24.24 -18.96 -6.90
CA ILE A 30 23.39 -17.81 -7.21
C ILE A 30 24.23 -16.53 -7.26
N GLU A 31 24.28 -15.89 -8.42
CA GLU A 31 25.08 -14.66 -8.65
C GLU A 31 24.28 -13.37 -8.44
N GLY A 32 22.98 -13.46 -8.17
CA GLY A 32 22.13 -12.29 -7.96
C GLY A 32 20.77 -12.65 -7.38
N LEU A 33 20.25 -11.79 -6.52
CA LEU A 33 19.01 -12.03 -5.78
C LEU A 33 17.98 -10.95 -6.09
N LEU A 34 16.85 -11.35 -6.69
CA LEU A 34 15.69 -10.50 -6.90
C LEU A 34 14.61 -10.83 -5.87
N ILE A 35 14.27 -9.87 -5.02
CA ILE A 35 13.23 -10.01 -3.99
C ILE A 35 12.00 -9.21 -4.44
N VAL A 36 10.86 -9.88 -4.61
CA VAL A 36 9.59 -9.22 -4.94
C VAL A 36 8.67 -9.31 -3.74
N GLY A 37 8.32 -8.17 -3.15
CA GLY A 37 7.44 -8.17 -1.97
C GLY A 37 7.28 -6.80 -1.31
N GLY A 38 6.60 -6.82 -0.16
CA GLY A 38 6.21 -5.61 0.58
C GLY A 38 7.28 -5.13 1.55
N PHE A 39 6.84 -4.69 2.73
CA PHE A 39 7.73 -4.13 3.75
C PHE A 39 8.71 -5.19 4.30
N GLU A 40 8.28 -6.44 4.40
CA GLU A 40 9.10 -7.56 4.84
C GLU A 40 10.22 -7.87 3.85
N ALA A 41 9.98 -7.72 2.54
CA ALA A 41 11.00 -7.87 1.52
C ALA A 41 12.07 -6.77 1.63
N PHE A 42 11.63 -5.54 1.86
CA PHE A 42 12.52 -4.41 2.14
C PHE A 42 13.36 -4.67 3.40
N HIS A 43 12.74 -5.14 4.48
CA HIS A 43 13.43 -5.46 5.72
C HIS A 43 14.41 -6.63 5.56
N SER A 44 14.02 -7.67 4.80
CA SER A 44 14.86 -8.82 4.51
C SER A 44 16.11 -8.42 3.73
N ALA A 45 15.97 -7.56 2.72
CA ALA A 45 17.12 -7.04 1.97
C ALA A 45 18.08 -6.25 2.87
N LYS A 46 17.56 -5.49 3.85
CA LYS A 46 18.37 -4.79 4.84
C LYS A 46 19.14 -5.76 5.74
N ILE A 47 18.49 -6.81 6.26
CA ILE A 47 19.15 -7.84 7.08
C ILE A 47 20.28 -8.52 6.29
N LEU A 48 20.00 -8.91 5.04
CA LEU A 48 21.01 -9.53 4.17
C LEU A 48 22.17 -8.59 3.85
N GLN A 49 21.89 -7.29 3.68
CA GLN A 49 22.91 -6.27 3.47
C GLN A 49 23.84 -6.12 4.68
N GLU A 50 23.29 -6.09 5.89
CA GLU A 50 24.06 -5.98 7.12
C GLU A 50 24.92 -7.23 7.36
N ALA A 51 24.43 -8.40 6.98
CA ALA A 51 25.11 -9.69 7.13
C ALA A 51 26.24 -9.94 6.11
N ARG A 52 26.43 -9.08 5.10
CA ARG A 52 27.50 -9.22 4.10
C ARG A 52 28.90 -9.23 4.68
N ASN A 53 29.10 -8.55 5.81
CA ASN A 53 30.39 -8.54 6.51
C ASN A 53 30.74 -9.92 7.09
N SER A 54 29.73 -10.74 7.37
CA SER A 54 29.87 -12.06 7.99
C SER A 54 29.90 -13.20 6.97
N TYR A 55 29.21 -13.05 5.83
CA TYR A 55 29.08 -14.10 4.82
C TYR A 55 29.43 -13.57 3.43
N SER A 56 30.52 -14.07 2.85
CA SER A 56 30.97 -13.69 1.51
C SER A 56 29.97 -14.06 0.41
N ALA A 57 29.18 -15.13 0.61
CA ALA A 57 28.12 -15.55 -0.30
C ALA A 57 27.01 -14.49 -0.48
N LEU A 58 26.88 -13.55 0.46
CA LEU A 58 25.91 -12.45 0.36
C LEU A 58 26.43 -11.25 -0.43
N ASN A 59 27.70 -11.27 -0.86
CA ASN A 59 28.30 -10.22 -1.70
C ASN A 59 27.86 -10.34 -3.17
N ILE A 60 26.57 -10.55 -3.37
CA ILE A 60 25.90 -10.58 -4.66
C ILE A 60 24.99 -9.35 -4.79
N PRO A 61 24.68 -8.90 -6.02
CA PRO A 61 23.67 -7.87 -6.22
C PRO A 61 22.31 -8.33 -5.68
N ILE A 62 21.71 -7.52 -4.80
CA ILE A 62 20.37 -7.74 -4.25
C ILE A 62 19.47 -6.59 -4.73
N ILE A 63 18.37 -6.93 -5.40
CA ILE A 63 17.40 -5.94 -5.90
C ILE A 63 16.04 -6.25 -5.30
N VAL A 64 15.39 -5.23 -4.72
CA VAL A 64 14.02 -5.32 -4.23
C VAL A 64 13.07 -4.65 -5.21
N ILE A 65 12.04 -5.38 -5.65
CA ILE A 65 10.88 -4.83 -6.35
C ILE A 65 9.74 -4.69 -5.33
N PRO A 66 9.35 -3.45 -4.99
CA PRO A 66 8.22 -3.20 -4.09
C PRO A 66 6.91 -3.72 -4.68
N CYS A 67 6.28 -4.65 -3.97
CA CYS A 67 5.02 -5.30 -4.28
C CYS A 67 4.17 -5.40 -3.01
N SER A 68 3.25 -4.47 -2.81
CA SER A 68 2.39 -4.37 -1.63
C SER A 68 1.13 -3.60 -2.00
N VAL A 69 -0.04 -4.06 -1.56
CA VAL A 69 -1.29 -3.31 -1.77
C VAL A 69 -1.32 -2.02 -0.94
N ALA A 70 -0.71 -2.02 0.25
CA ALA A 70 -0.73 -0.90 1.19
C ALA A 70 0.16 0.28 0.79
N ASN A 71 0.99 0.10 -0.23
CA ASN A 71 1.98 1.09 -0.67
C ASN A 71 2.85 1.64 0.47
N ASN A 72 3.26 0.73 1.36
CA ASN A 72 4.00 1.01 2.59
C ASN A 72 5.52 0.79 2.47
N VAL A 73 6.04 0.53 1.26
CA VAL A 73 7.47 0.28 1.05
C VAL A 73 8.21 1.60 0.86
N PRO A 74 9.22 1.92 1.69
CA PRO A 74 9.99 3.13 1.54
C PRO A 74 10.70 3.22 0.18
N GLY A 75 10.85 4.46 -0.31
CA GLY A 75 11.58 4.74 -1.55
C GLY A 75 10.70 4.78 -2.79
N THR A 76 9.62 3.99 -2.88
CA THR A 76 8.74 4.02 -4.07
C THR A 76 7.50 4.88 -3.85
N CYS A 77 7.05 5.61 -4.88
CA CYS A 77 5.73 6.26 -4.84
C CYS A 77 4.61 5.26 -5.12
N ASN A 78 4.87 4.25 -5.96
CA ASN A 78 3.91 3.20 -6.32
C ASN A 78 4.55 1.81 -6.19
N SER A 79 3.91 0.94 -5.43
CA SER A 79 4.25 -0.47 -5.30
C SER A 79 3.36 -1.31 -6.23
N LEU A 80 3.90 -2.44 -6.70
CA LEU A 80 3.11 -3.35 -7.53
C LEU A 80 1.92 -3.89 -6.74
N GLY A 81 0.75 -3.89 -7.37
CA GLY A 81 -0.51 -4.34 -6.79
C GLY A 81 -1.32 -3.21 -6.13
N SER A 82 -0.72 -2.04 -5.87
CA SER A 82 -1.45 -0.91 -5.27
C SER A 82 -2.53 -0.35 -6.20
N ASP A 83 -2.28 -0.28 -7.52
CA ASP A 83 -3.27 0.18 -8.50
C ASP A 83 -4.39 -0.84 -8.71
N THR A 84 -4.04 -2.14 -8.79
CA THR A 84 -5.04 -3.21 -8.83
C THR A 84 -5.94 -3.16 -7.61
N ALA A 85 -5.36 -3.00 -6.41
CA ALA A 85 -6.14 -2.89 -5.19
C ALA A 85 -7.02 -1.64 -5.18
N MET A 86 -6.49 -0.50 -5.63
CA MET A 86 -7.25 0.75 -5.72
C MET A 86 -8.48 0.60 -6.64
N ASN A 87 -8.31 0.02 -7.83
CA ASN A 87 -9.43 -0.24 -8.74
C ASN A 87 -10.49 -1.15 -8.11
N GLU A 88 -10.07 -2.17 -7.38
CA GLU A 88 -10.98 -3.10 -6.71
C GLU A 88 -11.72 -2.43 -5.54
N ILE A 89 -11.03 -1.61 -4.75
CA ILE A 89 -11.64 -0.81 -3.67
C ILE A 89 -12.69 0.15 -4.24
N CYS A 90 -12.37 0.90 -5.30
CA CYS A 90 -13.34 1.78 -5.96
C CYS A 90 -14.57 1.00 -6.42
N ARG A 91 -14.36 -0.14 -7.09
CA ARG A 91 -15.46 -1.00 -7.56
C ARG A 91 -16.36 -1.47 -6.42
N GLN A 92 -15.76 -1.89 -5.30
CA GLN A 92 -16.52 -2.34 -4.12
C GLN A 92 -17.29 -1.17 -3.50
N ILE A 93 -16.66 0.00 -3.34
CA ILE A 93 -17.33 1.20 -2.81
C ILE A 93 -18.48 1.62 -3.71
N ASP A 94 -18.33 1.58 -5.03
CA ASP A 94 -19.39 1.93 -5.97
C ASP A 94 -20.58 0.97 -5.86
N ASN A 95 -20.33 -0.34 -5.77
CA ASN A 95 -21.38 -1.35 -5.59
C ASN A 95 -22.11 -1.15 -4.26
N ILE A 96 -21.35 -0.95 -3.19
CA ILE A 96 -21.86 -0.68 -1.84
C ILE A 96 -22.68 0.63 -1.82
N GLY A 97 -22.22 1.66 -2.53
CA GLY A 97 -22.88 2.95 -2.66
C GLY A 97 -24.20 2.87 -3.43
N GLN A 98 -24.30 1.99 -4.44
CA GLN A 98 -25.56 1.73 -5.14
C GLN A 98 -26.61 1.12 -4.21
N ASP A 99 -26.23 0.15 -3.38
CA ASP A 99 -27.12 -0.43 -2.37
C ASP A 99 -27.53 0.61 -1.31
N ALA A 100 -26.60 1.48 -0.91
CA ALA A 100 -26.85 2.53 0.08
C ALA A 100 -27.87 3.58 -0.40
N ARG A 101 -27.94 3.86 -1.71
CA ARG A 101 -28.94 4.80 -2.28
C ARG A 101 -30.40 4.37 -2.04
N GLY A 102 -30.64 3.07 -1.87
CA GLY A 102 -31.97 2.55 -1.50
C GLY A 102 -32.42 2.94 -0.09
N CYS A 103 -31.49 3.40 0.76
CA CYS A 103 -31.75 3.73 2.15
C CYS A 103 -31.67 5.24 2.37
N ARG A 104 -32.72 5.83 2.95
CA ARG A 104 -32.73 7.26 3.30
C ARG A 104 -31.92 7.48 4.58
N LYS A 105 -31.11 8.55 4.62
CA LYS A 105 -30.34 9.00 5.80
C LYS A 105 -29.27 8.00 6.28
N GLY A 106 -28.45 7.50 5.35
CA GLY A 106 -27.41 6.50 5.66
C GLY A 106 -26.04 7.11 5.94
N VAL A 107 -25.37 6.64 7.00
CA VAL A 107 -23.92 6.81 7.17
C VAL A 107 -23.25 5.47 6.89
N GLN A 108 -22.24 5.49 6.02
CA GLN A 108 -21.54 4.28 5.60
C GLN A 108 -20.08 4.35 6.00
N ILE A 109 -19.65 3.38 6.80
CA ILE A 109 -18.26 3.23 7.23
C ILE A 109 -17.66 2.07 6.43
N ILE A 110 -16.68 2.37 5.59
CA ILE A 110 -15.98 1.40 4.76
C ILE A 110 -14.56 1.25 5.29
N GLU A 111 -14.21 0.05 5.75
CA GLU A 111 -12.86 -0.25 6.22
C GLU A 111 -12.02 -0.86 5.10
N VAL A 112 -10.90 -0.19 4.80
CA VAL A 112 -9.92 -0.61 3.80
C VAL A 112 -8.65 -1.10 4.49
N MET A 113 -7.91 -1.98 3.82
CA MET A 113 -6.60 -2.41 4.29
C MET A 113 -5.59 -1.29 4.10
N GLY A 114 -4.37 -1.53 4.57
CA GLY A 114 -3.28 -0.58 4.46
C GLY A 114 -2.27 -0.72 5.59
N GLU A 115 -2.53 -1.62 6.55
CA GLU A 115 -1.81 -1.72 7.81
C GLU A 115 -1.63 -0.31 8.39
N LYS A 116 -0.38 0.11 8.63
CA LYS A 116 -0.05 1.44 9.15
C LYS A 116 -0.02 2.55 8.08
N SER A 117 -0.32 2.24 6.82
CA SER A 117 -0.38 3.20 5.71
C SER A 117 -1.82 3.60 5.40
N GLY A 118 -2.14 4.89 5.56
CA GLY A 118 -3.40 5.48 5.08
C GLY A 118 -3.49 5.71 3.58
N TYR A 119 -2.53 5.23 2.76
CA TYR A 119 -2.52 5.48 1.31
C TYR A 119 -3.82 5.04 0.63
N LEU A 120 -4.25 3.79 0.87
CA LEU A 120 -5.48 3.26 0.25
C LEU A 120 -6.71 4.04 0.70
N ALA A 121 -6.84 4.36 1.99
CA ALA A 121 -7.98 5.13 2.51
C ALA A 121 -8.05 6.54 1.93
N ALA A 122 -6.92 7.24 1.85
CA ALA A 122 -6.85 8.60 1.30
C ALA A 122 -7.14 8.61 -0.21
N MET A 123 -6.51 7.73 -0.97
CA MET A 123 -6.69 7.65 -2.41
C MET A 123 -8.10 7.17 -2.78
N ALA A 124 -8.66 6.23 -2.02
CA ALA A 124 -10.05 5.80 -2.17
C ALA A 124 -11.03 6.94 -1.92
N ALA A 125 -10.85 7.70 -0.84
CA ALA A 125 -11.73 8.82 -0.54
C ALA A 125 -11.74 9.87 -1.65
N LEU A 126 -10.57 10.17 -2.20
CA LEU A 126 -10.45 11.09 -3.34
C LEU A 126 -11.09 10.52 -4.61
N ALA A 127 -10.90 9.24 -4.90
CA ALA A 127 -11.40 8.61 -6.11
C ALA A 127 -12.93 8.41 -6.11
N THR A 128 -13.51 8.07 -4.97
CA THR A 128 -14.95 7.78 -4.83
C THR A 128 -15.77 8.96 -4.33
N GLY A 129 -15.12 10.09 -4.03
CA GLY A 129 -15.78 11.27 -3.47
C GLY A 129 -16.36 11.02 -2.07
N ALA A 130 -15.64 10.28 -1.22
CA ALA A 130 -16.05 10.06 0.16
C ALA A 130 -16.00 11.38 0.96
N ASP A 131 -16.91 11.54 1.91
CA ASP A 131 -17.01 12.76 2.73
C ASP A 131 -15.88 12.88 3.74
N ARG A 132 -15.41 11.75 4.26
CA ARG A 132 -14.32 11.71 5.23
C ARG A 132 -13.41 10.51 5.01
N ALA A 133 -12.12 10.77 4.98
CA ALA A 133 -11.08 9.75 5.13
C ALA A 133 -10.58 9.74 6.58
N ILE A 134 -10.46 8.57 7.17
CA ILE A 134 -9.79 8.35 8.46
C ILE A 134 -8.54 7.55 8.18
N VAL A 135 -7.39 8.20 8.28
CA VAL A 135 -6.07 7.64 7.97
C VAL A 135 -5.29 7.36 9.26
N SER A 136 -4.33 6.44 9.20
CA SER A 136 -3.49 6.06 10.35
C SER A 136 -2.49 7.15 10.74
N GLN A 137 -2.15 8.06 9.83
CA GLN A 137 -1.17 9.13 10.04
C GLN A 137 -1.75 10.34 10.80
N GLU A 138 -3.07 10.43 10.95
CA GLU A 138 -3.75 11.53 11.64
C GLU A 138 -4.35 11.05 12.96
N ASN A 139 -4.28 11.91 13.99
CA ASN A 139 -4.92 11.62 15.26
C ASN A 139 -6.43 11.80 15.13
N PHE A 140 -7.18 10.76 15.47
CA PHE A 140 -8.64 10.77 15.46
C PHE A 140 -9.18 10.92 16.88
N THR A 141 -9.98 11.95 17.11
CA THR A 141 -10.50 12.34 18.42
C THR A 141 -12.02 12.30 18.49
N GLU A 142 -12.60 12.38 19.68
CA GLU A 142 -14.06 12.48 19.84
C GLU A 142 -14.65 13.74 19.18
N ASN A 143 -13.86 14.81 19.07
CA ASN A 143 -14.29 16.03 18.39
C ASN A 143 -14.47 15.79 16.88
N ASP A 144 -13.65 14.94 16.28
CA ASP A 144 -13.80 14.55 14.87
C ASP A 144 -15.11 13.77 14.66
N VAL A 145 -15.47 12.89 15.60
CA VAL A 145 -16.76 12.18 15.54
C VAL A 145 -17.93 13.17 15.62
N LYS A 146 -17.86 14.16 16.52
CA LYS A 146 -18.88 15.21 16.61
C LYS A 146 -19.00 15.99 15.30
N GLN A 147 -17.88 16.27 14.64
CA GLN A 147 -17.89 16.95 13.35
C GLN A 147 -18.51 16.08 12.25
N ILE A 148 -18.14 14.79 12.18
CA ILE A 148 -18.73 13.82 11.26
C ILE A 148 -20.26 13.76 11.41
N VAL A 149 -20.78 13.72 12.64
CA VAL A 149 -22.23 13.68 12.88
C VAL A 149 -22.90 14.97 12.41
N LYS A 150 -22.31 16.14 12.69
CA LYS A 150 -22.83 17.43 12.21
C LYS A 150 -22.87 17.49 10.68
N ASP A 151 -21.78 17.09 10.02
CA ASP A 151 -21.66 17.11 8.57
C ASP A 151 -22.64 16.11 7.93
N ALA A 152 -22.82 14.92 8.53
CA ALA A 152 -23.79 13.93 8.07
C ALA A 152 -25.23 14.45 8.16
N ILE A 153 -25.60 15.12 9.26
CA ILE A 153 -26.93 15.72 9.43
C ILE A 153 -27.14 16.86 8.41
N ALA A 154 -26.14 17.73 8.22
CA ALA A 154 -26.21 18.82 7.24
C ALA A 154 -26.43 18.25 5.82
N LYS A 155 -25.66 17.23 5.44
CA LYS A 155 -25.78 16.56 4.14
C LYS A 155 -27.16 15.93 3.93
N VAL A 156 -27.71 15.30 4.97
CA VAL A 156 -29.08 14.75 4.93
C VAL A 156 -30.14 15.84 4.76
N ASN A 157 -29.97 17.00 5.42
CA ASN A 157 -30.90 18.13 5.30
C ASN A 157 -30.86 18.78 3.90
N GLU A 158 -29.72 18.73 3.22
CA GLU A 158 -29.56 19.15 1.82
C GLU A 158 -30.19 18.17 0.82
N GLY A 159 -30.73 17.03 1.28
CA GLY A 159 -31.37 16.03 0.44
C GLY A 159 -30.41 15.04 -0.22
N LEU A 160 -29.12 15.06 0.16
CA LEU A 160 -28.14 14.07 -0.27
C LEU A 160 -28.35 12.75 0.49
N SER A 161 -28.17 11.63 -0.20
CA SER A 161 -28.67 10.34 0.24
C SER A 161 -27.81 9.65 1.31
N HIS A 162 -26.49 9.86 1.30
CA HIS A 162 -25.56 9.14 2.16
C HIS A 162 -24.28 9.92 2.49
N TYR A 163 -23.75 9.70 3.70
CA TYR A 163 -22.46 10.20 4.16
C TYR A 163 -21.46 9.04 4.22
N THR A 164 -20.37 9.12 3.44
CA THR A 164 -19.41 8.02 3.27
C THR A 164 -18.12 8.31 4.01
N ILE A 165 -17.73 7.38 4.88
CA ILE A 165 -16.50 7.41 5.66
C ILE A 165 -15.64 6.24 5.21
N ILE A 166 -14.42 6.51 4.77
CA ILE A 166 -13.42 5.48 4.46
C ILE A 166 -12.38 5.49 5.56
N LYS A 167 -12.19 4.35 6.22
CA LYS A 167 -11.27 4.19 7.35
C LYS A 167 -10.19 3.18 7.00
N SER A 168 -8.93 3.50 7.31
CA SER A 168 -7.82 2.54 7.24
C SER A 168 -7.87 1.54 8.42
N GLU A 169 -7.52 0.29 8.18
CA GLU A 169 -7.46 -0.76 9.21
C GLU A 169 -6.50 -0.41 10.36
N GLY A 170 -5.35 0.21 10.07
CA GLY A 170 -4.34 0.56 11.09
C GLY A 170 -4.50 1.94 11.71
N THR A 171 -5.69 2.55 11.61
CA THR A 171 -6.09 3.64 12.52
C THR A 171 -6.10 3.14 13.97
N SER A 172 -5.94 4.04 14.95
CA SER A 172 -5.79 3.71 16.37
C SER A 172 -6.78 2.65 16.87
N GLU A 173 -6.28 1.71 17.68
CA GLU A 173 -7.07 0.60 18.24
C GLU A 173 -8.30 1.09 19.03
N THR A 174 -8.20 2.27 19.61
CA THR A 174 -9.29 2.95 20.33
C THR A 174 -10.53 3.14 19.46
N TRP A 175 -10.36 3.39 18.17
CA TRP A 175 -11.42 3.74 17.22
C TRP A 175 -11.67 2.63 16.21
N SER A 176 -12.13 1.48 16.69
CA SER A 176 -12.67 0.42 15.83
C SER A 176 -13.91 0.89 15.06
N CYS A 177 -14.21 0.26 13.91
CA CYS A 177 -15.45 0.54 13.16
C CYS A 177 -16.71 0.42 14.01
N LYS A 178 -16.75 -0.56 14.92
CA LYS A 178 -17.86 -0.75 15.87
C LYS A 178 -17.97 0.43 16.84
N ARG A 179 -16.85 0.83 17.46
CA ARG A 179 -16.81 1.98 18.37
C ARG A 179 -17.23 3.27 17.68
N LEU A 180 -16.80 3.49 16.44
CA LEU A 180 -17.19 4.64 15.63
C LEU A 180 -18.70 4.65 15.37
N LYS A 181 -19.26 3.50 14.99
CA LYS A 181 -20.72 3.35 14.79
C LYS A 181 -21.51 3.63 16.07
N ASP A 182 -21.05 3.10 17.20
CA ASP A 182 -21.72 3.31 18.49
C ASP A 182 -21.64 4.78 18.90
N ALA A 183 -20.48 5.43 18.73
CA ALA A 183 -20.31 6.85 19.02
C ALA A 183 -21.22 7.75 18.14
N ILE A 184 -21.37 7.44 16.86
CA ILE A 184 -22.28 8.16 15.96
C ILE A 184 -23.72 8.01 16.43
N LYS A 185 -24.15 6.80 16.82
CA LYS A 185 -25.50 6.56 17.34
C LYS A 185 -25.77 7.22 18.69
N GLU A 186 -24.76 7.30 19.56
CA GLU A 186 -24.87 7.98 20.86
C GLU A 186 -25.07 9.49 20.70
N LEU A 187 -24.40 10.08 19.70
CA LEU A 187 -24.49 11.50 19.38
C LEU A 187 -25.75 11.84 18.57
N ASP A 188 -26.24 10.91 17.74
CA ASP A 188 -27.45 11.10 16.95
C ASP A 188 -28.69 10.45 17.57
N LYS A 189 -29.23 11.10 18.60
CA LYS A 189 -30.48 10.63 19.26
C LYS A 189 -31.75 11.07 18.53
N GLU A 190 -31.68 12.13 17.74
CA GLU A 190 -32.87 12.81 17.19
C GLU A 190 -33.10 12.50 15.72
N ASN A 191 -32.05 12.34 14.89
CA ASN A 191 -32.19 12.24 13.43
C ASN A 191 -32.28 10.79 12.92
N GLN A 192 -31.95 9.81 13.78
CA GLN A 192 -32.02 8.37 13.52
C GLN A 192 -31.24 7.93 12.27
N LEU A 193 -30.00 8.39 12.14
CA LEU A 193 -29.07 8.01 11.08
C LEU A 193 -28.84 6.50 11.07
N SER A 194 -28.99 5.90 9.89
CA SER A 194 -28.73 4.48 9.69
C SER A 194 -27.25 4.25 9.43
N VAL A 195 -26.52 3.72 10.42
CA VAL A 195 -25.07 3.47 10.30
C VAL A 195 -24.77 2.03 9.86
N ARG A 196 -24.08 1.88 8.73
CA ARG A 196 -23.58 0.60 8.19
C ARG A 196 -22.06 0.53 8.25
N ILE A 197 -21.56 -0.70 8.38
CA ILE A 197 -20.14 -1.00 8.38
C ILE A 197 -19.92 -2.06 7.31
N ASP A 198 -19.00 -1.77 6.40
CA ASP A 198 -18.58 -2.66 5.34
C ASP A 198 -17.05 -2.81 5.44
N VAL A 199 -16.56 -4.02 5.66
CA VAL A 199 -15.12 -4.30 5.79
C VAL A 199 -14.68 -5.06 4.55
N LEU A 200 -13.81 -4.46 3.74
CA LEU A 200 -13.44 -5.05 2.44
C LEU A 200 -12.48 -6.25 2.60
N CYS A 201 -11.65 -6.27 3.64
CA CYS A 201 -10.69 -7.35 3.92
C CYS A 201 -9.83 -7.71 2.68
N HIS A 202 -9.35 -8.94 2.58
CA HIS A 202 -8.50 -9.41 1.47
C HIS A 202 -9.16 -9.37 0.09
N ALA A 203 -10.47 -9.15 -0.03
CA ALA A 203 -11.12 -9.03 -1.34
C ALA A 203 -10.54 -7.88 -2.17
N GLN A 204 -9.96 -6.87 -1.51
CA GLN A 204 -9.31 -5.74 -2.17
C GLN A 204 -7.95 -6.06 -2.80
N GLU A 205 -7.35 -7.23 -2.55
CA GLU A 205 -6.12 -7.64 -3.26
C GLU A 205 -6.39 -7.88 -4.76
N GLY A 206 -7.66 -8.06 -5.11
CA GLY A 206 -8.11 -8.28 -6.47
C GLY A 206 -7.80 -9.69 -6.98
N GLY A 207 -8.15 -9.91 -8.23
CA GLY A 207 -7.86 -11.17 -8.94
C GLY A 207 -6.82 -10.95 -10.02
N SER A 208 -7.27 -10.53 -11.20
CA SER A 208 -6.36 -10.21 -12.30
C SER A 208 -5.72 -8.84 -12.09
N PRO A 209 -4.39 -8.69 -12.26
CA PRO A 209 -3.74 -7.40 -12.11
C PRO A 209 -4.23 -6.41 -13.17
N SER A 210 -4.28 -5.13 -12.81
CA SER A 210 -4.65 -4.03 -13.71
C SER A 210 -3.65 -3.90 -14.87
N ALA A 211 -4.07 -3.20 -15.94
CA ALA A 211 -3.17 -2.93 -17.05
C ALA A 211 -1.92 -2.13 -16.62
N PHE A 212 -2.10 -1.19 -15.68
CA PHE A 212 -1.01 -0.40 -15.12
C PHE A 212 -0.02 -1.27 -14.34
N ASP A 213 -0.49 -2.13 -13.44
CA ASP A 213 0.39 -3.02 -12.67
C ASP A 213 1.13 -4.03 -13.57
N ARG A 214 0.49 -4.53 -14.64
CA ARG A 214 1.17 -5.40 -15.63
C ARG A 214 2.31 -4.68 -16.34
N GLN A 215 2.07 -3.45 -16.79
CA GLN A 215 3.09 -2.63 -17.46
C GLN A 215 4.20 -2.21 -16.49
N MET A 216 3.83 -1.80 -15.28
CA MET A 216 4.78 -1.42 -14.23
C MET A 216 5.64 -2.61 -13.83
N GLY A 217 5.05 -3.80 -13.67
CA GLY A 217 5.76 -5.04 -13.32
C GLY A 217 6.80 -5.39 -14.38
N LEU A 218 6.42 -5.34 -15.66
CA LEU A 218 7.35 -5.56 -16.77
C LEU A 218 8.49 -4.54 -16.76
N ARG A 219 8.19 -3.25 -16.58
CA ARG A 219 9.21 -2.18 -16.53
C ARG A 219 10.18 -2.42 -15.37
N LYS A 220 9.68 -2.66 -14.16
CA LYS A 220 10.51 -2.93 -12.98
C LYS A 220 11.38 -4.18 -13.17
N ALA A 221 10.84 -5.25 -13.77
CA ALA A 221 11.62 -6.46 -14.07
C ALA A 221 12.77 -6.20 -15.06
N ILE A 222 12.52 -5.43 -16.13
CA ILE A 222 13.57 -5.04 -17.08
C ILE A 222 14.66 -4.23 -16.38
N TYR A 223 14.29 -3.27 -15.53
CA TYR A 223 15.27 -2.47 -14.79
C TYR A 223 16.06 -3.30 -13.77
N ALA A 224 15.42 -4.24 -13.09
CA ALA A 224 16.12 -5.17 -12.20
C ALA A 224 17.16 -5.98 -12.97
N PHE A 225 16.79 -6.54 -14.12
CA PHE A 225 17.70 -7.29 -14.97
C PHE A 225 18.87 -6.43 -15.47
N GLN A 226 18.60 -5.19 -15.88
CA GLN A 226 19.66 -4.26 -16.26
C GLN A 226 20.59 -3.89 -15.10
N GLY A 227 20.08 -3.88 -13.87
CA GLY A 227 20.88 -3.72 -12.65
C GLY A 227 21.85 -4.87 -12.45
N PHE A 228 21.37 -6.12 -12.57
CA PHE A 228 22.24 -7.30 -12.50
C PHE A 228 23.31 -7.32 -13.59
N MET A 229 22.93 -7.01 -14.84
CA MET A 229 23.88 -7.01 -15.97
C MET A 229 24.92 -5.89 -15.90
N ASN A 230 24.60 -4.78 -15.22
CA ASN A 230 25.52 -3.66 -15.06
C ASN A 230 25.39 -3.05 -13.67
N PRO A 231 26.12 -3.58 -12.68
CA PRO A 231 26.06 -3.13 -11.29
C PRO A 231 26.37 -1.64 -11.11
N ARG A 232 27.11 -1.01 -12.03
CA ARG A 232 27.35 0.46 -12.00
C ARG A 232 26.04 1.26 -12.13
N LYS A 233 24.99 0.68 -12.71
CA LYS A 233 23.65 1.28 -12.75
C LYS A 233 22.93 1.21 -11.40
N MET A 234 23.33 0.30 -10.52
CA MET A 234 22.83 0.20 -9.14
C MET A 234 23.49 1.23 -8.21
N GLY A 235 24.68 1.71 -8.57
CA GLY A 235 25.42 2.71 -7.82
C GLY A 235 26.67 2.21 -7.15
N ASP A 236 27.10 2.94 -6.13
CA ASP A 236 28.15 2.52 -5.20
C ASP A 236 27.66 1.45 -4.20
N SER A 237 26.48 0.86 -4.42
CA SER A 237 25.88 -0.12 -3.52
C SER A 237 25.26 -1.27 -4.29
N ASP A 238 25.64 -2.47 -3.90
CA ASP A 238 25.19 -3.73 -4.49
C ASP A 238 23.84 -4.20 -3.93
N CYS A 239 23.12 -3.34 -3.20
CA CYS A 239 21.77 -3.59 -2.70
C CYS A 239 20.90 -2.36 -2.91
N CYS A 240 19.78 -2.52 -3.63
CA CYS A 240 18.94 -1.39 -4.00
C CYS A 240 17.44 -1.73 -4.10
N VAL A 241 16.61 -0.73 -3.88
CA VAL A 241 15.14 -0.81 -4.02
C VAL A 241 14.72 -0.06 -5.27
N LEU A 242 13.97 -0.74 -6.16
CA LEU A 242 13.43 -0.14 -7.37
C LEU A 242 12.21 0.73 -7.05
N ALA A 243 12.39 2.04 -7.18
CA ALA A 243 11.34 3.01 -6.99
C ALA A 243 10.92 3.69 -8.29
N GLN A 244 9.66 4.05 -8.40
CA GLN A 244 9.23 5.06 -9.36
C GLN A 244 9.19 6.40 -8.64
N CYS A 245 9.76 7.46 -9.23
CA CYS A 245 9.62 8.82 -8.71
C CYS A 245 9.26 9.74 -9.86
N GLN A 246 8.03 10.25 -9.87
CA GLN A 246 7.68 11.35 -10.75
C GLN A 246 8.37 12.60 -10.22
N SER A 247 9.27 13.18 -11.02
CA SER A 247 10.11 14.30 -10.63
C SER A 247 9.29 15.50 -10.15
N TRP A 248 9.37 15.81 -8.86
CA TRP A 248 9.25 17.18 -8.35
C TRP A 248 10.42 17.44 -7.38
N SER A 249 11.08 18.57 -7.57
CA SER A 249 12.34 18.96 -6.93
C SER A 249 12.34 18.79 -5.40
N ARG A 250 13.36 18.12 -4.85
CA ARG A 250 14.26 18.58 -3.76
C ARG A 250 14.95 17.46 -3.01
N ARG A 251 16.19 17.76 -2.64
CA ARG A 251 17.27 16.97 -2.04
C ARG A 251 16.90 16.37 -0.68
N SER A 252 17.03 15.05 -0.56
CA SER A 252 17.55 14.37 0.63
C SER A 252 17.86 12.90 0.28
N ALA A 253 19.04 12.46 0.72
CA ALA A 253 19.68 11.14 0.59
C ALA A 253 19.91 10.57 -0.84
N SER A 254 21.18 10.66 -1.29
CA SER A 254 21.88 9.80 -2.26
C SER A 254 21.03 9.15 -3.36
N ARG A 255 20.87 9.85 -4.49
CA ARG A 255 20.07 9.43 -5.65
C ARG A 255 20.95 8.88 -6.77
N ILE A 256 20.52 7.78 -7.37
CA ILE A 256 20.93 7.42 -8.74
C ILE A 256 19.69 7.48 -9.61
N ALA A 257 19.71 8.45 -10.51
CA ALA A 257 18.68 8.63 -11.51
C ALA A 257 19.14 8.00 -12.82
N PHE A 258 18.27 7.21 -13.45
CA PHE A 258 18.45 6.86 -14.85
C PHE A 258 18.23 8.13 -15.69
N PRO A 259 19.19 8.58 -16.50
CA PRO A 259 18.99 9.74 -17.36
C PRO A 259 18.06 9.33 -18.51
N SER A 260 16.78 9.64 -18.38
CA SER A 260 15.90 9.79 -19.54
C SER A 260 14.89 10.90 -19.26
N SER A 261 14.69 11.77 -20.23
CA SER A 261 13.93 13.02 -20.20
C SER A 261 12.41 12.85 -20.02
N SER A 262 11.95 11.69 -19.55
CA SER A 262 10.54 11.36 -19.33
C SER A 262 10.40 10.35 -18.19
N GLY A 263 10.07 10.82 -16.98
CA GLY A 263 9.63 10.01 -15.83
C GLY A 263 10.40 8.70 -15.59
N GLY A 264 11.65 8.80 -15.12
CA GLY A 264 12.49 7.64 -14.82
C GLY A 264 12.15 6.95 -13.49
N PHE A 265 12.49 5.66 -13.38
CA PHE A 265 12.57 4.97 -12.10
C PHE A 265 13.87 5.39 -11.38
N LEU A 266 13.87 5.42 -10.05
CA LEU A 266 15.02 5.71 -9.20
C LEU A 266 15.41 4.46 -8.41
N LEU A 267 16.70 4.32 -8.10
CA LEU A 267 17.18 3.33 -7.15
C LEU A 267 17.43 3.99 -5.80
N TYR A 268 16.81 3.44 -4.76
CA TYR A 268 17.03 3.86 -3.39
C TYR A 268 18.04 2.94 -2.72
N ARG A 269 19.02 3.56 -2.06
CA ARG A 269 20.06 2.88 -1.27
C ARG A 269 19.47 2.40 0.05
N LEU A 270 19.77 1.16 0.41
CA LEU A 270 19.49 0.57 1.72
C LEU A 270 20.62 0.82 2.71
#